data_AF-A0A9D2F1F8-F1
#
_entry.id   AF-A0A9D2F1F8-F1
#
_cell.length_a   1.000
_cell.length_b   1.000
_cell.length_c   1.000
_cell.angle_alpha   90.00
_cell.angle_beta   90.00
_cell.angle_gamma   90.00
#
_symmetry.space_group_name_H-M   'P 1'
#
loop_
_entity.id
_entity.type
_entity.pdbx_description
1 polymer ?
#
loop_
_entity_poly.entity_id
_entity_poly.type
_entity_poly.pdbx_seq_one_letter_code
_entity_poly.pdbx_strand_id
1 'polypeptide(L)'
;MPIKYDAHLDLDGLQDVLEARGLKPGGKVQKFIDSEVIRLCDPKVPFRTGVLKHSPMIASVIGQGLVIYATPYARYLYYGEVYGPNIPIFEAGELAGFWSPPGQKKHPTGRKLTYSGAPERGAFWFERMKAEHGEEIIRGAAALAGGRATP
;
A
#
# COMPACT_ATOMS: atom_id res chain seq x y z
N MET A 1 0.67 53.70 -4.60
CA MET A 1 0.18 53.27 -5.93
C MET A 1 0.12 51.75 -5.94
N PRO A 2 -1.05 51.11 -6.13
CA PRO A 2 -1.12 49.66 -6.31
C PRO A 2 -0.66 49.32 -7.74
N ILE A 3 0.41 48.55 -7.86
CA ILE A 3 0.86 48.08 -9.17
C ILE A 3 -0.03 46.92 -9.60
N LYS A 4 -0.67 47.06 -10.77
CA LYS A 4 -1.40 45.97 -11.43
C LYS A 4 -0.53 45.40 -12.54
N TYR A 5 -0.37 44.08 -12.52
CA TYR A 5 0.26 43.33 -13.60
C TYR A 5 -0.76 42.34 -14.16
N ASP A 6 -0.72 42.15 -15.46
CA ASP A 6 -1.42 41.08 -16.17
C ASP A 6 -0.35 40.18 -16.77
N ALA A 7 -0.35 38.89 -16.42
CA ALA A 7 0.66 37.94 -16.84
C ALA A 7 0.00 36.77 -17.56
N HIS A 8 0.50 36.47 -18.75
CA HIS A 8 0.09 35.31 -19.54
C HIS A 8 1.23 34.29 -19.54
N LEU A 9 0.95 33.05 -19.14
CA LEU A 9 1.92 31.96 -19.14
C LEU A 9 1.62 31.02 -20.31
N ASP A 10 2.58 30.89 -21.21
CA ASP A 10 2.54 29.91 -22.30
C ASP A 10 3.14 28.58 -21.79
N LEU A 11 2.40 27.49 -21.99
CA LEU A 11 2.71 26.15 -21.51
C LEU A 11 2.75 25.13 -22.67
N ASP A 12 2.96 25.57 -23.90
CA ASP A 12 2.93 24.70 -25.09
C ASP A 12 3.95 23.54 -25.02
N GLY A 13 5.10 23.74 -24.34
CA GLY A 13 6.12 22.71 -24.10
C GLY A 13 5.95 21.89 -22.81
N LEU A 14 4.82 22.01 -22.11
CA LEU A 14 4.65 21.40 -20.79
C LEU A 14 4.81 19.88 -20.81
N GLN A 15 4.32 19.21 -21.85
CA GLN A 15 4.41 17.75 -21.94
C GLN A 15 5.86 17.27 -22.04
N ASP A 16 6.70 17.99 -22.79
CA ASP A 16 8.12 17.66 -22.93
C ASP A 16 8.87 17.90 -21.62
N VAL A 17 8.53 18.98 -20.90
CA VAL A 17 9.06 19.26 -19.57
C VAL A 17 8.65 18.17 -18.58
N LEU A 18 7.38 17.75 -18.56
CA LEU A 18 6.89 16.68 -17.70
C LEU A 18 7.59 15.34 -18.01
N GLU A 19 7.83 15.04 -19.28
CA GLU A 19 8.56 13.85 -19.70
C GLU A 19 10.02 13.87 -19.27
N ALA A 20 10.74 14.96 -19.55
CA ALA A 20 12.13 15.15 -19.13
C ALA A 20 12.28 15.03 -17.60
N ARG A 21 11.27 15.48 -16.86
CA ARG A 21 11.18 15.40 -15.39
C ARG A 21 10.68 14.03 -14.91
N GLY A 22 10.18 13.18 -15.80
CA GLY A 22 9.71 11.83 -15.46
C GLY A 22 8.37 11.77 -14.77
N LEU A 23 7.55 12.81 -14.94
CA LEU A 23 6.25 13.03 -14.29
C LEU A 23 5.06 12.54 -15.14
N LYS A 24 5.30 12.02 -16.34
CA LYS A 24 4.26 11.34 -17.13
C LYS A 24 3.82 10.04 -16.43
N PRO A 25 2.58 9.55 -16.66
CA PRO A 25 2.14 8.24 -16.19
C PRO A 25 3.14 7.14 -16.58
N GLY A 26 3.50 6.27 -15.63
CA GLY A 26 4.54 5.24 -15.85
C GLY A 26 5.98 5.79 -15.94
N GLY A 27 6.18 7.08 -15.74
CA GLY A 27 7.49 7.72 -15.72
C GLY A 27 8.36 7.28 -14.54
N LYS A 28 9.63 7.68 -14.55
CA LYS A 28 10.61 7.30 -13.51
C LYS A 28 10.14 7.65 -12.09
N VAL A 29 9.41 8.75 -11.90
CA VAL A 29 8.90 9.15 -10.59
C VAL A 29 7.85 8.18 -10.07
N GLN A 30 6.89 7.78 -10.91
CA GLN A 30 5.88 6.79 -10.52
C GLN A 30 6.52 5.43 -10.21
N LYS A 31 7.45 4.98 -11.05
CA LYS A 31 8.17 3.71 -10.84
C LYS A 31 8.96 3.71 -9.53
N PHE A 32 9.58 4.83 -9.18
CA PHE A 32 10.27 5.01 -7.92
C PHE A 32 9.31 4.87 -6.73
N ILE A 33 8.20 5.62 -6.75
CA ILE A 33 7.19 5.57 -5.67
C ILE A 33 6.66 4.15 -5.50
N ASP A 34 6.27 3.47 -6.58
CA ASP A 34 5.74 2.11 -6.54
C ASP A 34 6.75 1.13 -5.92
N SER A 35 8.03 1.24 -6.31
CA SER A 35 9.10 0.39 -5.78
C SER A 35 9.37 0.64 -4.30
N GLU A 36 9.38 1.91 -3.88
CA GLU A 36 9.62 2.29 -2.49
C GLU A 36 8.48 1.87 -1.57
N VAL A 37 7.24 2.01 -2.02
CA VAL A 37 6.06 1.53 -1.28
C VAL A 37 6.19 0.02 -1.03
N ILE A 38 6.55 -0.77 -2.04
CA ILE A 38 6.74 -2.23 -1.87
C ILE A 38 7.89 -2.52 -0.91
N ARG A 39 9.04 -1.87 -1.10
CA ARG A 39 10.26 -2.06 -0.28
C ARG A 39 10.02 -1.73 1.18
N LEU A 40 9.34 -0.63 1.47
CA LEU A 40 9.15 -0.12 2.83
C LEU A 40 7.93 -0.76 3.53
N CYS A 41 6.95 -1.29 2.79
CA CYS A 41 5.88 -2.09 3.39
C CYS A 41 6.36 -3.48 3.83
N ASP A 42 7.32 -4.06 3.12
CA ASP A 42 7.85 -5.41 3.36
C ASP A 42 8.14 -5.76 4.85
N PRO A 43 8.83 -4.92 5.65
CA PRO A 43 9.05 -5.19 7.07
C PRO A 43 7.77 -5.16 7.92
N LYS A 44 6.72 -4.46 7.47
CA LYS A 44 5.47 -4.25 8.22
C LYS A 44 4.36 -5.23 7.86
N VAL A 45 4.47 -5.89 6.70
CA VAL A 45 3.50 -6.90 6.26
C VAL A 45 3.53 -8.13 7.20
N PRO A 46 2.38 -8.67 7.64
CA PRO A 46 2.31 -9.89 8.42
C PRO A 46 3.08 -11.05 7.78
N PHE A 47 3.90 -11.73 8.58
CA PHE A 47 4.74 -12.83 8.12
C PHE A 47 4.31 -14.14 8.76
N ARG A 48 4.04 -15.13 7.91
CA ARG A 48 3.89 -16.54 8.30
C ARG A 48 4.77 -17.43 7.43
N THR A 49 4.53 -17.40 6.11
CA THR A 49 5.32 -18.12 5.10
C THR A 49 5.99 -17.19 4.08
N GLY A 50 5.61 -15.91 4.08
CA GLY A 50 6.11 -14.91 3.13
C GLY A 50 5.23 -14.70 1.89
N VAL A 51 4.20 -15.51 1.63
CA VAL A 51 3.35 -15.38 0.43
C VAL A 51 2.68 -14.00 0.31
N LEU A 52 2.13 -13.46 1.41
CA LEU A 52 1.53 -12.12 1.40
C LEU A 52 2.55 -11.04 1.04
N LYS A 53 3.72 -11.10 1.69
CA LYS A 53 4.83 -10.17 1.52
C LYS A 53 5.36 -10.14 0.09
N HIS A 54 5.43 -11.29 -0.59
CA HIS A 54 5.88 -11.38 -1.98
C HIS A 54 4.77 -11.12 -3.01
N SER A 55 3.49 -11.20 -2.61
CA SER A 55 2.36 -10.97 -3.53
C SER A 55 2.41 -9.66 -4.33
N PRO A 56 2.80 -8.49 -3.77
CA PRO A 56 2.88 -7.27 -4.56
C PRO A 56 3.95 -7.31 -5.65
N MET A 57 5.03 -8.09 -5.49
CA MET A 57 6.07 -8.24 -6.52
C MET A 57 5.55 -9.01 -7.74
N ILE A 58 4.57 -9.89 -7.54
CA ILE A 58 4.00 -10.73 -8.60
C ILE A 58 2.76 -10.07 -9.21
N ALA A 59 1.94 -9.43 -8.38
CA ALA A 59 0.62 -8.93 -8.78
C ALA A 59 0.60 -7.45 -9.19
N SER A 60 1.64 -6.67 -8.87
CA SER A 60 1.69 -5.24 -9.20
C SER A 60 2.60 -4.98 -10.40
N VAL A 61 2.29 -3.93 -11.16
CA VAL A 61 3.14 -3.46 -12.27
C VAL A 61 3.78 -2.13 -11.86
N ILE A 62 5.11 -2.10 -11.78
CA ILE A 62 5.86 -0.89 -11.40
C ILE A 62 5.67 0.21 -12.46
N GLY A 63 5.19 1.37 -12.02
CA GLY A 63 4.82 2.52 -12.85
C GLY A 63 3.31 2.65 -13.07
N GLN A 64 2.51 1.67 -12.66
CA GLN A 64 1.04 1.74 -12.77
C GLN A 64 0.44 2.67 -11.71
N GLY A 65 1.14 2.93 -10.60
CA GLY A 65 0.58 3.65 -9.45
C GLY A 65 -0.38 2.80 -8.62
N LEU A 66 -0.32 1.47 -8.77
CA LEU A 66 -1.17 0.53 -8.04
C LEU A 66 -0.34 -0.62 -7.48
N VAL A 67 -0.37 -0.78 -6.16
CA VAL A 67 0.27 -1.90 -5.44
C VAL A 67 -0.82 -2.87 -4.96
N ILE A 68 -0.70 -4.15 -5.35
CA ILE A 68 -1.74 -5.16 -5.16
C ILE A 68 -1.24 -6.29 -4.24
N TYR A 69 -1.93 -6.50 -3.11
CA TYR A 69 -1.72 -7.67 -2.26
C TYR A 69 -2.72 -8.79 -2.63
N ALA A 70 -2.36 -9.61 -3.61
CA ALA A 70 -3.26 -10.60 -4.22
C ALA A 70 -3.30 -11.94 -3.46
N THR A 71 -3.85 -11.95 -2.25
CA THR A 71 -4.12 -13.20 -1.52
C THR A 71 -5.53 -13.18 -0.92
N PRO A 72 -6.20 -14.35 -0.77
CA PRO A 72 -7.56 -14.41 -0.22
C PRO A 72 -7.69 -13.77 1.18
N TYR A 73 -6.58 -13.73 1.92
CA TYR A 73 -6.50 -13.23 3.28
C TYR A 73 -5.95 -11.81 3.42
N ALA A 74 -5.49 -11.17 2.33
CA ALA A 74 -4.87 -9.85 2.39
C ALA A 74 -5.76 -8.83 3.09
N ARG A 75 -7.06 -8.82 2.77
CA ARG A 75 -8.01 -7.85 3.30
C ARG A 75 -8.15 -7.91 4.82
N TYR A 76 -8.39 -9.10 5.37
CA TYR A 76 -8.63 -9.20 6.82
C TYR A 76 -7.33 -9.00 7.62
N LEU A 77 -6.18 -9.39 7.07
CA LEU A 77 -4.87 -9.08 7.64
C LEU A 77 -4.57 -7.58 7.56
N TYR A 78 -5.03 -6.89 6.52
CA TYR A 78 -4.87 -5.44 6.44
C TYR A 78 -5.64 -4.74 7.55
N TYR A 79 -6.90 -5.08 7.74
CA TYR A 79 -7.74 -4.42 8.75
C TYR A 79 -7.52 -4.92 10.19
N GLY A 80 -6.79 -6.01 10.39
CA GLY A 80 -6.53 -6.51 11.75
C GLY A 80 -7.72 -7.14 12.42
N GLU A 81 -8.65 -7.69 11.65
CA GLU A 81 -9.91 -8.19 12.19
C GLU A 81 -10.23 -9.57 11.64
N VAL A 82 -10.85 -10.42 12.46
CA VAL A 82 -11.35 -11.71 12.04
C VAL A 82 -12.59 -11.51 11.18
N TYR A 83 -12.69 -12.29 10.11
CA TYR A 83 -13.85 -12.25 9.20
C TYR A 83 -14.63 -13.56 9.28
N GLY A 84 -15.94 -13.43 9.47
CA GLY A 84 -16.92 -14.52 9.56
C GLY A 84 -17.79 -14.64 8.31
N PRO A 85 -18.63 -15.68 8.21
CA PRO A 85 -18.95 -16.63 9.28
C PRO A 85 -17.81 -17.64 9.48
N ASN A 86 -17.50 -17.91 10.76
CA ASN A 86 -16.56 -18.95 11.20
C ASN A 86 -17.30 -19.82 12.22
N ILE A 87 -17.85 -20.94 11.76
CA ILE A 87 -18.63 -21.88 12.57
C ILE A 87 -17.64 -22.82 13.25
N PRO A 88 -17.57 -22.87 14.60
CA PRO A 88 -16.70 -23.79 15.31
C PRO A 88 -17.08 -25.25 14.98
N ILE A 89 -16.06 -26.07 14.72
CA ILE A 89 -16.18 -27.53 14.59
C ILE A 89 -15.63 -28.12 15.87
N PHE A 90 -16.44 -28.95 16.54
CA PHE A 90 -16.03 -29.67 17.74
C PHE A 90 -15.87 -31.16 17.45
N GLU A 91 -14.77 -31.74 17.90
CA GLU A 91 -14.53 -33.20 17.87
C GLU A 91 -14.28 -33.67 19.31
N ALA A 92 -15.05 -34.68 19.76
CA ALA A 92 -14.97 -35.22 21.12
C ALA A 92 -15.10 -34.14 22.25
N GLY A 93 -15.81 -33.03 21.98
CA GLY A 93 -15.98 -31.92 22.92
C GLY A 93 -14.90 -30.84 22.85
N GLU A 94 -13.83 -31.05 22.07
CA GLU A 94 -12.74 -30.10 21.88
C GLU A 94 -12.89 -29.31 20.58
N LEU A 95 -12.41 -28.06 20.56
CA LEU A 95 -12.44 -27.22 19.36
C LEU A 95 -11.43 -27.75 18.32
N ALA A 96 -11.94 -28.45 17.31
CA ALA A 96 -11.12 -29.03 16.24
C ALA A 96 -10.81 -28.04 15.12
N GLY A 97 -11.68 -27.06 14.87
CA GLY A 97 -11.44 -26.07 13.82
C GLY A 97 -12.58 -25.09 13.58
N PHE A 98 -12.49 -24.38 12.45
CA PHE A 98 -13.52 -23.44 12.02
C PHE A 98 -13.91 -23.73 10.58
N TRP A 99 -15.20 -23.86 10.33
CA TRP A 99 -15.75 -24.02 8.99
C TRP A 99 -16.35 -22.70 8.50
N SER A 100 -16.16 -22.43 7.21
CA SER A 100 -16.71 -21.25 6.53
C SER A 100 -17.72 -21.72 5.48
N PRO A 101 -19.01 -21.37 5.62
CA PRO A 101 -20.02 -21.74 4.63
C PRO A 101 -19.64 -21.27 3.22
N PRO A 102 -19.70 -22.14 2.19
CA PRO A 102 -19.45 -21.74 0.81
C PRO A 102 -20.52 -20.74 0.34
N GLY A 103 -20.15 -19.84 -0.57
CA GLY A 103 -21.07 -18.85 -1.16
C GLY A 103 -21.45 -17.66 -0.26
N GLN A 104 -21.04 -17.65 1.01
CA GLN A 104 -21.31 -16.53 1.91
C GLN A 104 -20.18 -15.49 1.87
N LYS A 105 -20.56 -14.22 1.69
CA LYS A 105 -19.62 -13.09 1.74
C LYS A 105 -19.07 -12.93 3.15
N LYS A 106 -17.74 -12.81 3.24
CA LYS A 106 -17.03 -12.58 4.49
C LYS A 106 -17.24 -11.16 5.02
N HIS A 107 -17.60 -11.02 6.29
CA HIS A 107 -17.78 -9.74 6.98
C HIS A 107 -16.95 -9.67 8.28
N PRO A 108 -16.54 -8.46 8.72
CA PRO A 108 -15.79 -8.29 9.95
C PRO A 108 -16.60 -8.73 11.18
N THR A 109 -15.96 -9.36 12.16
CA THR A 109 -16.63 -9.87 13.38
C THR A 109 -16.38 -9.02 14.64
N GLY A 110 -15.69 -7.89 14.52
CA GLY A 110 -15.24 -7.05 15.65
C GLY A 110 -14.02 -7.58 16.40
N ARG A 111 -13.71 -8.88 16.28
CA ARG A 111 -12.60 -9.51 17.00
C ARG A 111 -11.26 -9.21 16.32
N LYS A 112 -10.34 -8.57 17.04
CA LYS A 112 -9.01 -8.25 16.53
C LYS A 112 -8.12 -9.48 16.36
N LEU A 113 -7.26 -9.42 15.34
CA LEU A 113 -6.24 -10.42 15.07
C LEU A 113 -4.99 -10.17 15.92
N THR A 114 -4.29 -11.27 16.24
CA THR A 114 -2.96 -11.23 16.83
C THR A 114 -1.92 -11.54 15.76
N TYR A 115 -0.85 -10.75 15.70
CA TYR A 115 0.21 -10.88 14.71
C TYR A 115 1.51 -11.39 15.31
N SER A 116 2.15 -12.33 14.64
CA SER A 116 3.54 -12.67 14.90
C SER A 116 4.45 -11.54 14.42
N GLY A 117 5.40 -11.12 15.27
CA GLY A 117 6.29 -9.99 14.97
C GLY A 117 5.68 -8.61 15.21
N ALA A 118 4.55 -8.52 15.93
CA ALA A 118 4.07 -7.25 16.47
C ALA A 118 5.11 -6.65 17.46
N PRO A 119 5.23 -5.31 17.56
CA PRO A 119 4.43 -4.31 16.87
C PRO A 119 4.89 -4.01 15.43
N GLU A 120 6.06 -4.48 15.01
CA GLU A 120 6.61 -4.10 13.71
C GLU A 120 5.73 -4.59 12.55
N ARG A 121 5.29 -5.85 12.61
CA ARG A 121 4.35 -6.43 11.64
C ARG A 121 2.91 -6.37 12.15
N GLY A 122 1.98 -6.03 11.26
CA GLY A 122 0.56 -6.05 11.63
C GLY A 122 -0.36 -5.35 10.66
N ALA A 123 -1.55 -5.02 11.15
CA ALA A 123 -2.58 -4.32 10.41
C ALA A 123 -2.12 -2.95 9.88
N PHE A 124 -2.77 -2.47 8.82
CA PHE A 124 -2.56 -1.15 8.22
C PHE A 124 -1.09 -0.88 7.87
N TRP A 125 -0.41 -1.89 7.32
CA TRP A 125 1.03 -1.80 7.05
C TRP A 125 1.39 -0.67 6.07
N PHE A 126 0.49 -0.31 5.15
CA PHE A 126 0.68 0.81 4.25
C PHE A 126 0.58 2.15 4.97
N GLU A 127 -0.46 2.37 5.78
CA GLU A 127 -0.63 3.61 6.53
C GLU A 127 0.51 3.80 7.53
N ARG A 128 0.94 2.72 8.18
CA ARG A 128 2.09 2.74 9.09
C ARG A 128 3.38 3.06 8.36
N MET A 129 3.62 2.44 7.21
CA MET A 129 4.77 2.76 6.35
C MET A 129 4.72 4.22 5.89
N LYS A 130 3.56 4.69 5.45
CA LYS A 130 3.36 6.08 5.00
C LYS A 130 3.61 7.08 6.12
N ALA A 131 3.15 6.78 7.33
CA ALA A 131 3.39 7.65 8.48
C ALA A 131 4.88 7.78 8.83
N GLU A 132 5.65 6.71 8.65
CA GLU A 132 7.08 6.67 8.98
C GLU A 132 7.99 7.17 7.84
N HIS A 133 7.67 6.79 6.60
CA HIS A 133 8.55 6.99 5.44
C HIS A 133 7.91 7.81 4.32
N GLY A 134 6.67 8.31 4.46
CA GLY A 134 6.00 9.07 3.41
C GLY A 134 6.82 10.29 2.96
N GLU A 135 7.38 11.02 3.92
CA GLU A 135 8.26 12.16 3.66
C GLU A 135 9.57 11.77 2.95
N GLU A 136 10.12 10.60 3.27
CA GLU A 136 11.31 10.07 2.59
C GLU A 136 11.01 9.77 1.11
N ILE A 137 9.86 9.14 0.83
CA ILE A 137 9.40 8.86 -0.54
C ILE A 137 9.18 10.16 -1.31
N ILE A 138 8.55 11.17 -0.69
CA ILE A 138 8.31 12.48 -1.32
C ILE A 138 9.64 13.18 -1.65
N ARG A 139 10.60 13.18 -0.72
CA ARG A 139 11.94 13.74 -0.97
C ARG A 139 12.66 13.02 -2.11
N GLY A 140 12.62 11.69 -2.14
CA GLY A 140 13.22 10.90 -3.21
C GLY A 140 12.57 11.16 -4.58
N ALA A 141 11.24 11.23 -4.62
CA ALA A 141 10.48 11.55 -5.83
C ALA A 141 10.79 12.97 -6.34
N ALA A 142 10.86 13.97 -5.45
CA ALA A 142 11.21 15.34 -5.80
C ALA A 142 12.64 15.45 -6.34
N ALA A 143 13.60 14.78 -5.68
CA ALA A 143 14.98 14.74 -6.15
C ALA A 143 15.09 14.10 -7.54
N LEU A 144 14.34 13.01 -7.78
CA LEU A 144 14.31 12.32 -9.08
C LEU A 144 13.70 13.17 -10.21
N ALA A 145 12.73 14.02 -9.86
CA ALA A 145 12.17 15.03 -10.74
C ALA A 145 13.08 16.27 -10.89
N GLY A 146 14.21 16.36 -10.18
CA GLY A 146 15.10 17.53 -10.19
C GLY A 146 14.49 18.77 -9.52
N GLY A 147 13.57 18.56 -8.57
CA GLY A 147 12.97 19.58 -7.72
C GLY A 147 13.47 19.48 -6.27
N ARG A 148 12.86 20.27 -5.38
CA ARG A 148 13.06 20.19 -3.93
C ARG A 148 11.72 19.90 -3.26
N ALA A 149 11.68 18.92 -2.38
CA ALA A 149 10.53 18.73 -1.49
C ALA A 149 10.66 19.73 -0.34
N THR A 150 9.69 20.63 -0.20
CA THR A 150 9.53 21.47 1.00
C THR A 150 8.68 20.74 2.03
N PRO A 151 8.99 20.86 3.34
CA PRO A 151 8.17 20.32 4.42
C PRO A 151 6.75 20.91 4.44
#